data_AF-A0A7W1USQ0-F1
#
_entry.id   AF-A0A7W1USQ0-F1
#
_cell.length_a   1.000
_cell.length_b   1.000
_cell.length_c   1.000
_cell.angle_alpha   90.00
_cell.angle_beta   90.00
_cell.angle_gamma   90.00
#
_symmetry.space_group_name_H-M   'P 1'
#
loop_
_entity.id
_entity.type
_entity.pdbx_description
1 polymer ?
#
loop_
_entity_poly.entity_id
_entity_poly.type
_entity_poly.pdbx_seq_one_letter_code
_entity_poly.pdbx_strand_id
1 'polypeptide(L)'
;MAIKGTRTGWLRNVRANPNVRLRIRGGTFSGTARELLDASQRQAAMDAYCKAVSAFEHLEYRMWRSGRPTRSKIEELHRTWFERGTPLIVDLTK
;
A
#
# COMPACT_ATOMS: atom_id res chain seq x y z
N MET A 1 -9.53 -1.20 11.08
CA MET A 1 -8.29 -1.30 11.87
C MET A 1 -7.13 -0.84 10.99
N ALA A 2 -6.53 0.31 11.34
CA ALA A 2 -5.57 0.99 10.48
C ALA A 2 -4.32 0.12 10.32
N ILE A 3 -3.64 0.24 9.18
CA ILE A 3 -2.31 -0.32 8.96
C ILE A 3 -1.49 -0.10 10.24
N LYS A 4 -1.25 -1.14 11.03
CA LYS A 4 -0.57 -1.04 12.33
C LYS A 4 0.95 -0.84 12.15
N GLY A 5 1.37 0.03 11.23
CA GLY A 5 2.75 0.35 10.91
C GLY A 5 3.75 -0.79 11.17
N THR A 6 4.78 -0.48 11.96
CA THR A 6 5.89 -1.40 12.29
C THR A 6 5.53 -2.55 13.23
N ARG A 7 4.34 -2.56 13.82
CA ARG A 7 3.88 -3.56 14.80
C ARG A 7 2.94 -4.60 14.21
N THR A 8 2.84 -4.68 12.88
CA THR A 8 2.08 -5.72 12.19
C THR A 8 2.87 -7.02 12.10
N GLY A 9 2.21 -8.16 12.36
CA GLY A 9 2.84 -9.47 12.23
C GLY A 9 3.38 -9.75 10.83
N TRP A 10 2.71 -9.24 9.78
CA TRP A 10 3.18 -9.41 8.41
C TRP A 10 4.51 -8.70 8.14
N LEU A 11 4.74 -7.50 8.71
CA LEU A 11 6.01 -6.80 8.49
C LEU A 11 7.16 -7.55 9.16
N ARG A 12 6.93 -8.09 10.36
CA ARG A 12 7.92 -8.95 11.04
C ARG A 12 8.24 -10.18 10.19
N ASN A 13 7.23 -10.81 9.59
CA ASN A 13 7.43 -11.98 8.72
C ASN A 13 8.24 -11.61 7.48
N VAL A 14 7.94 -10.49 6.82
CA VAL A 14 8.70 -10.00 5.65
C VAL A 14 10.15 -9.69 6.02
N ARG A 15 10.41 -9.08 7.18
CA ARG A 15 11.77 -8.83 7.67
C ARG A 15 12.55 -10.11 7.95
N ALA A 16 11.87 -11.17 8.41
CA ALA A 16 12.48 -12.46 8.69
C ALA A 16 12.69 -13.30 7.41
N ASN A 17 11.76 -13.23 6.46
CA ASN A 17 11.85 -13.90 5.16
C ASN A 17 11.19 -13.00 4.10
N PRO A 18 11.97 -12.38 3.19
CA PRO A 18 11.44 -11.45 2.21
C PRO A 18 10.70 -12.15 1.06
N ASN A 19 10.75 -13.48 0.95
CA ASN A 19 10.06 -14.20 -0.11
C ASN A 19 8.55 -14.25 0.15
N VAL A 20 7.78 -13.68 -0.77
CA VAL A 20 6.33 -13.56 -0.66
C VAL A 20 5.62 -14.18 -1.87
N ARG A 21 4.36 -14.56 -1.68
CA ARG A 21 3.44 -14.89 -2.76
C ARG A 21 2.22 -14.00 -2.67
N LEU A 22 1.92 -13.29 -3.76
CA LEU A 22 0.80 -12.36 -3.85
C LEU A 22 -0.27 -12.90 -4.79
N ARG A 23 -1.52 -12.93 -4.33
CA ARG A 23 -2.68 -13.16 -5.19
C ARG A 23 -3.29 -11.81 -5.56
N ILE A 24 -3.13 -11.42 -6.81
CA ILE A 24 -3.67 -10.18 -7.37
C ILE A 24 -4.42 -10.49 -8.67
N ARG A 25 -5.06 -9.48 -9.27
CA ARG A 25 -5.68 -9.67 -10.59
C ARG A 25 -4.62 -10.16 -11.58
N GLY A 26 -4.90 -11.29 -12.22
CA GLY A 26 -3.98 -11.93 -13.17
C GLY A 26 -3.26 -13.17 -12.64
N GLY A 27 -3.39 -13.52 -11.35
CA GLY A 27 -2.91 -14.80 -10.83
C GLY A 27 -2.24 -14.71 -9.45
N THR A 28 -1.42 -15.73 -9.18
CA THR A 28 -0.55 -15.77 -8.01
C THR A 28 0.88 -15.62 -8.48
N PHE A 29 1.58 -14.62 -7.92
CA PHE A 29 2.95 -14.28 -8.28
C PHE A 29 3.87 -14.49 -7.08
N SER A 30 5.08 -14.95 -7.33
CA SER A 30 6.14 -14.95 -6.33
C SER A 30 6.88 -13.62 -6.38
N GLY A 31 7.65 -13.30 -5.35
CA GLY A 31 8.48 -12.11 -5.36
C GLY A 31 9.25 -11.91 -4.08
N THR A 32 10.04 -10.85 -4.06
CA THR A 32 10.84 -10.44 -2.91
C THR A 32 10.33 -9.09 -2.40
N ALA A 33 9.94 -9.05 -1.13
CA ALA A 33 9.44 -7.86 -0.47
C ALA A 33 10.59 -7.11 0.23
N ARG A 34 10.61 -5.78 0.08
CA ARG A 34 11.58 -4.90 0.75
C ARG A 34 10.94 -3.59 1.19
N GLU A 35 11.45 -3.01 2.27
CA GLU A 35 11.03 -1.69 2.73
C GLU A 35 11.47 -0.61 1.73
N LEU A 36 10.57 0.36 1.50
CA LEU A 36 10.85 1.48 0.61
C LEU A 36 11.55 2.60 1.37
N LEU A 37 12.90 2.50 1.41
CA LEU A 37 13.78 3.41 2.15
C LEU A 37 14.41 4.52 1.28
N ASP A 38 14.57 4.28 -0.02
CA ASP A 38 15.12 5.27 -0.95
C ASP A 38 14.11 6.41 -1.19
N ALA A 39 14.54 7.64 -0.88
CA ALA A 39 13.72 8.84 -1.01
C ALA A 39 13.24 9.10 -2.46
N SER A 40 14.07 8.76 -3.46
CA SER A 40 13.72 8.94 -4.87
C SER A 40 12.65 7.95 -5.32
N GLN A 41 12.77 6.68 -4.93
CA GLN A 41 11.75 5.65 -5.16
C GLN A 41 10.48 5.91 -4.35
N ARG A 42 10.61 6.51 -3.16
CA ARG A 42 9.49 6.83 -2.27
C ARG A 42 8.53 7.82 -2.89
N GLN A 43 9.04 8.90 -3.52
CA GLN A 43 8.18 9.88 -4.17
C GLN A 43 7.45 9.27 -5.38
N ALA A 44 8.16 8.51 -6.21
CA ALA A 44 7.55 7.84 -7.37
C ALA A 44 6.46 6.83 -6.94
N ALA A 45 6.71 6.05 -5.89
CA ALA A 45 5.73 5.13 -5.34
C ALA A 45 4.53 5.85 -4.71
N MET A 46 4.77 6.97 -4.01
CA MET A 46 3.68 7.78 -3.44
C MET A 46 2.78 8.34 -4.54
N ASP A 47 3.36 8.84 -5.62
CA ASP A 47 2.60 9.36 -6.76
C ASP A 47 1.79 8.26 -7.45
N ALA A 48 2.39 7.09 -7.66
CA ALA A 48 1.69 5.94 -8.24
C ALA A 48 0.55 5.44 -7.34
N TYR A 49 0.78 5.36 -6.03
CA TYR A 49 -0.20 4.91 -5.05
C TYR A 49 -1.37 5.90 -4.91
N CYS A 50 -1.08 7.19 -4.69
CA CYS A 50 -2.14 8.19 -4.51
C CYS A 50 -2.99 8.38 -5.78
N LYS A 51 -2.40 8.28 -6.98
CA LYS A 51 -3.14 8.50 -8.24
C LYS A 51 -3.99 7.32 -8.68
N ALA A 52 -3.82 6.14 -8.09
CA ALA A 52 -4.55 4.91 -8.42
C ALA A 52 -5.96 4.89 -7.81
N VAL A 53 -6.75 5.94 -8.01
CA VAL A 53 -8.12 6.04 -7.52
C VAL A 53 -9.07 5.26 -8.43
N SER A 54 -9.53 4.09 -7.96
CA SER A 54 -10.54 3.27 -8.64
C SER A 54 -11.90 3.34 -7.93
N ALA A 55 -12.95 2.77 -8.53
CA ALA A 55 -14.28 2.70 -7.90
C ALA A 55 -14.26 1.98 -6.53
N PHE A 56 -13.32 1.06 -6.32
CA PHE A 56 -13.14 0.38 -5.03
C PHE A 56 -12.67 1.35 -3.93
N GLU A 57 -11.87 2.35 -4.27
CA GLU A 57 -11.35 3.35 -3.33
C GLU A 57 -12.46 4.28 -2.80
N HIS A 58 -13.50 4.52 -3.60
CA HIS A 58 -14.68 5.25 -3.14
C HIS A 58 -15.46 4.46 -2.07
N LEU A 59 -15.49 3.12 -2.17
CA LEU A 59 -16.09 2.26 -1.15
C LEU A 59 -15.21 2.26 0.11
N GLU A 60 -13.90 2.10 -0.05
CA GLU A 60 -12.94 2.14 1.06
C GLU A 60 -13.05 3.47 1.83
N TYR A 61 -13.12 4.61 1.14
CA TYR A 61 -13.31 5.91 1.78
C TYR A 61 -14.57 5.95 2.67
N ARG A 62 -15.71 5.43 2.20
CA ARG A 62 -16.97 5.43 2.97
C ARG A 62 -16.92 4.54 4.21
N MET A 63 -16.06 3.52 4.22
CA MET A 63 -15.85 2.66 5.40
C MET A 63 -15.03 3.36 6.48
N TRP A 64 -14.21 4.34 6.10
CA TRP A 64 -13.22 4.97 6.98
C TRP A 64 -13.51 6.43 7.35
N ARG A 65 -14.18 7.16 6.48
CA ARG A 65 -14.53 8.57 6.68
C ARG A 65 -16.00 8.79 6.32
N SER A 66 -16.67 9.64 7.10
CA SER A 66 -18.01 10.11 6.77
C SER A 66 -17.99 11.13 5.62
N GLY A 67 -19.10 11.20 4.89
CA GLY A 67 -19.30 12.19 3.81
C GLY A 67 -19.10 11.65 2.39
N ARG A 68 -19.24 12.54 1.40
CA ARG A 68 -19.11 12.20 -0.02
C ARG A 68 -17.64 11.96 -0.39
N PRO A 69 -17.29 10.78 -0.93
CA PRO A 69 -15.94 10.51 -1.42
C PRO A 69 -15.70 11.31 -2.69
N THR A 70 -14.76 12.24 -2.65
CA THR A 70 -14.23 12.92 -3.85
C THR A 70 -12.83 12.39 -4.14
N ARG A 71 -12.39 12.51 -5.39
CA ARG A 71 -11.05 12.07 -5.80
C ARG A 71 -9.96 12.66 -4.90
N SER A 72 -9.97 13.97 -4.69
CA SER A 72 -8.98 14.65 -3.85
C SER A 72 -8.96 14.15 -2.40
N LYS A 73 -10.13 13.79 -1.83
CA LYS A 73 -10.23 13.26 -0.47
C LYS A 73 -9.67 11.84 -0.35
N ILE A 74 -9.77 11.05 -1.41
CA ILE A 74 -9.19 9.70 -1.50
C ILE A 74 -7.67 9.82 -1.63
N GLU A 75 -7.18 10.69 -2.51
CA GLU A 75 -5.75 10.96 -2.68
C GLU A 75 -5.10 11.42 -1.36
N GLU A 76 -5.78 12.30 -0.60
CA GLU A 76 -5.34 12.75 0.73
C GLU A 76 -5.32 11.61 1.76
N LEU A 77 -6.32 10.73 1.73
CA LEU A 77 -6.40 9.56 2.60
C LEU A 77 -5.23 8.61 2.34
N HIS A 78 -4.97 8.29 1.07
CA HIS A 78 -3.84 7.44 0.65
C HIS A 78 -2.50 8.07 1.02
N ARG A 79 -2.32 9.38 0.83
CA ARG A 79 -1.10 10.08 1.26
C ARG A 79 -0.87 9.91 2.76
N THR A 80 -1.91 10.15 3.57
CA THR A 80 -1.83 10.00 5.03
C THR A 80 -1.43 8.57 5.43
N TRP A 81 -1.96 7.56 4.72
CA TRP A 81 -1.62 6.16 4.97
C TRP A 81 -0.19 5.82 4.56
N PHE A 82 0.27 6.34 3.43
CA PHE A 82 1.63 6.14 2.96
C PHE A 82 2.67 6.79 3.87
N GLU A 83 2.39 7.99 4.38
CA GLU A 83 3.25 8.73 5.30
C GLU A 83 3.33 8.09 6.69
N ARG A 84 2.19 7.64 7.23
CA ARG A 84 2.12 7.06 8.58
C ARG A 84 2.42 5.55 8.62
N GLY A 85 2.37 4.89 7.47
CA GLY A 85 2.61 3.46 7.32
C GLY A 85 4.06 3.11 7.00
N THR A 86 4.31 1.82 6.83
CA THR A 86 5.58 1.28 6.33
C THR A 86 5.34 0.75 4.92
N PRO A 87 5.62 1.54 3.86
CA PRO A 87 5.45 1.07 2.48
C PRO A 87 6.46 -0.03 2.15
N LEU A 88 5.97 -1.09 1.53
CA LEU A 88 6.78 -2.15 0.96
C LEU A 88 6.70 -2.12 -0.56
N ILE A 89 7.81 -2.45 -1.20
CA ILE A 89 7.85 -2.83 -2.61
C ILE A 89 7.95 -4.35 -2.67
N VAL A 90 7.23 -4.96 -3.61
CA VAL A 90 7.39 -6.37 -3.96
C VAL A 90 7.86 -6.47 -5.39
N ASP A 91 9.11 -6.90 -5.54
CA ASP A 91 9.71 -7.18 -6.84
C ASP A 91 9.21 -8.55 -7.30
N LEU A 92 8.25 -8.56 -8.24
CA LEU A 92 7.58 -9.77 -8.71
C LEU A 92 8.50 -10.62 -9.59
N THR A 93 8.48 -11.92 -9.33
CA THR A 93 9.07 -12.96 -10.19
C THR A 93 7.95 -13.84 -10.72
N LYS A 94 8.00 -14.15 -12.03
CA LYS A 94 6.97 -14.92 -12.71
C LYS A 94 7.00 -16.39 -12.30
#